data_AF-A0ABC8VT92-F1
#
_entry.id   AF-A0ABC8VT92-F1
#
_cell.length_a   1.000
_cell.length_b   1.000
_cell.length_c   1.000
_cell.angle_alpha   90.00
_cell.angle_beta   90.00
_cell.angle_gamma   90.00
#
_symmetry.space_group_name_H-M   'P 1'
#
loop_
_entity.id
_entity.type
_entity.pdbx_description
1 polymer ?
#
loop_
_entity_poly.entity_id
_entity_poly.type
_entity_poly.pdbx_seq_one_letter_code
_entity_poly.pdbx_strand_id
1 'polypeptide(L)'
;MTGMLETTMLQTNNEPLGPKIFQQKDQELRRSFSECSNNAKRNQLIIPAAGGGGGSSSEVAETVRCACCSVPEDCTAAYIRRVRAAHCGSWVCGLCAEAVGERLRREPGAGVAAALRWHTAVCRDFNATTRLNPKLSLAGSMRDIARRSFNRRASLSPATTCHDELRASKTMERTVSCQPRFLA
;
A
#
# COMPACT_ATOMS: atom_id res chain seq x y z
N MET A 1 -63.76 21.16 -41.45
CA MET A 1 -62.71 21.62 -42.38
C MET A 1 -61.91 22.69 -41.67
N THR A 2 -60.57 22.60 -41.73
CA THR A 2 -59.55 23.58 -41.29
C THR A 2 -59.55 23.95 -39.80
N GLY A 3 -58.44 23.92 -39.05
CA GLY A 3 -57.04 23.82 -39.42
C GLY A 3 -56.15 23.62 -38.18
N MET A 4 -54.93 23.20 -38.47
CA MET A 4 -53.85 22.82 -37.55
C MET A 4 -53.49 23.92 -36.54
N LEU A 5 -53.24 23.53 -35.29
CA LEU A 5 -52.36 24.25 -34.39
C LEU A 5 -51.27 23.28 -33.93
N GLU A 6 -50.09 23.46 -34.52
CA GLU A 6 -48.83 22.92 -34.04
C GLU A 6 -48.59 23.43 -32.61
N THR A 7 -48.24 22.53 -31.70
CA THR A 7 -47.57 22.88 -30.46
C THR A 7 -46.29 22.07 -30.41
N THR A 8 -45.20 22.73 -30.81
CA THR A 8 -43.83 22.24 -30.74
C THR A 8 -43.41 22.11 -29.28
N MET A 9 -43.24 20.87 -28.82
CA MET A 9 -42.60 20.58 -27.54
C MET A 9 -41.09 20.73 -27.69
N LEU A 10 -40.51 21.64 -26.92
CA LEU A 10 -39.07 21.81 -26.76
C LEU A 10 -38.47 20.52 -26.17
N GLN A 11 -37.71 19.78 -26.98
CA GLN A 11 -36.90 18.66 -26.51
C GLN A 11 -35.58 19.18 -25.95
N THR A 12 -35.49 19.28 -24.63
CA THR A 12 -34.20 19.47 -23.96
C THR A 12 -33.52 18.11 -23.80
N ASN A 13 -32.48 17.89 -24.59
CA ASN A 13 -31.56 16.77 -24.45
C ASN A 13 -30.80 16.88 -23.11
N ASN A 14 -30.92 15.88 -22.25
CA ASN A 14 -29.99 15.70 -21.15
C ASN A 14 -29.84 14.20 -20.86
N GLU A 15 -28.97 13.55 -21.65
CA GLU A 15 -28.53 12.18 -21.36
C GLU A 15 -27.37 12.25 -20.35
N PRO A 16 -27.41 11.53 -19.21
CA PRO A 16 -26.31 11.51 -18.27
C PRO A 16 -25.14 10.71 -18.85
N LEU A 17 -24.00 11.37 -19.07
CA LEU A 17 -22.74 10.70 -19.40
C LEU A 17 -22.41 9.67 -18.31
N GLY A 18 -22.56 8.39 -18.65
CA GLY A 18 -22.05 7.29 -17.86
C GLY A 18 -20.53 7.41 -17.63
N PRO A 19 -20.00 6.86 -16.52
CA PRO A 19 -18.58 6.93 -16.22
C PRO A 19 -17.78 6.19 -17.29
N LYS A 20 -16.92 6.92 -18.01
CA LYS A 20 -15.99 6.36 -18.98
C LYS A 20 -15.03 5.43 -18.25
N ILE A 21 -15.18 4.13 -18.48
CA ILE A 21 -14.21 3.11 -18.11
C ILE A 21 -12.95 3.39 -18.94
N PHE A 22 -11.98 4.06 -18.31
CA PHE A 22 -10.67 4.28 -18.89
C PHE A 22 -9.94 2.94 -18.90
N GLN A 23 -9.94 2.28 -20.05
CA GLN A 23 -9.10 1.10 -20.30
C GLN A 23 -7.64 1.53 -20.29
N GLN A 24 -7.03 1.53 -19.11
CA GLN A 24 -5.60 1.75 -18.94
C GLN A 24 -4.90 0.39 -19.06
N LYS A 25 -4.13 0.23 -20.14
CA LYS A 25 -3.19 -0.87 -20.41
C LYS A 25 -2.54 -1.41 -19.12
N ASP A 26 -2.94 -2.60 -18.70
CA ASP A 26 -2.31 -3.42 -17.66
C ASP A 26 -0.99 -4.03 -18.14
N GLN A 27 -0.03 -3.21 -18.54
CA GLN A 27 1.24 -3.73 -19.05
C GLN A 27 2.47 -2.91 -18.69
N GLU A 28 2.52 -2.25 -17.53
CA GLU A 28 3.82 -1.87 -16.92
C GLU A 28 3.69 -1.41 -15.46
N LEU A 29 3.01 -2.17 -14.59
CA LEU A 29 3.20 -2.00 -13.15
C LEU A 29 4.57 -2.56 -12.79
N ARG A 30 5.61 -1.76 -13.05
CA ARG A 30 7.00 -2.06 -12.74
C ARG A 30 7.08 -2.57 -11.31
N ARG A 31 7.50 -3.83 -11.21
CA ARG A 31 7.96 -4.53 -10.02
C ARG A 31 8.84 -3.58 -9.18
N SER A 32 8.25 -2.97 -8.16
CA SER A 32 9.00 -2.32 -7.09
C SER A 32 9.45 -3.42 -6.12
N PHE A 33 10.25 -4.37 -6.59
CA PHE A 33 11.01 -5.23 -5.69
C PHE A 33 12.26 -4.44 -5.31
N SER A 34 12.35 -4.06 -4.04
CA SER A 34 13.64 -3.76 -3.44
C SER A 34 14.42 -5.07 -3.43
N GLU A 35 15.54 -5.14 -4.14
CA GLU A 35 16.52 -6.21 -3.94
C GLU A 35 17.16 -6.00 -2.57
N CYS A 36 16.55 -6.54 -1.52
CA CYS A 36 17.21 -6.68 -0.24
C CYS A 36 18.13 -7.90 -0.31
N SER A 37 19.43 -7.64 -0.28
CA SER A 37 20.47 -8.66 -0.19
C SER A 37 20.29 -9.48 1.10
N ASN A 38 20.03 -10.78 0.96
CA ASN A 38 19.84 -11.70 2.09
C ASN A 38 21.19 -12.01 2.74
N ASN A 39 21.47 -11.47 3.93
CA ASN A 39 22.40 -12.13 4.86
C ASN A 39 21.60 -13.07 5.76
N ALA A 40 21.29 -14.26 5.25
CA ALA A 40 20.72 -15.32 6.04
C ALA A 40 21.84 -16.12 6.72
N LYS A 41 22.13 -15.81 7.99
CA LYS A 41 22.79 -16.79 8.88
C LYS A 41 21.84 -17.98 9.03
N ARG A 42 22.19 -19.07 8.34
CA ARG A 42 21.52 -20.37 8.42
C ARG A 42 21.66 -20.93 9.83
N ASN A 43 20.63 -20.81 10.67
CA ASN A 43 20.48 -21.73 11.79
C ASN A 43 19.79 -23.00 11.28
N GLN A 44 20.62 -24.02 11.09
CA GLN A 44 20.27 -25.34 10.60
C GLN A 44 19.50 -26.08 11.72
N LEU A 45 18.17 -26.13 11.62
CA LEU A 45 17.37 -27.06 12.41
C LEU A 45 17.36 -28.41 11.66
N ILE A 46 18.11 -29.37 12.20
CA ILE A 46 18.11 -30.76 11.76
C ILE A 46 16.80 -31.40 12.21
N ILE A 47 15.94 -31.76 11.26
CA ILE A 47 14.80 -32.66 11.49
C ILE A 47 15.26 -34.07 11.14
N PRO A 48 15.16 -35.07 12.03
CA PRO A 48 15.58 -36.42 11.72
C PRO A 48 14.62 -37.05 10.71
N ALA A 49 15.19 -37.62 9.65
CA ALA A 49 14.47 -38.40 8.66
C ALA A 49 14.02 -39.73 9.27
N ALA A 50 12.70 -39.90 9.44
CA ALA A 50 12.08 -41.21 9.56
C ALA A 50 11.44 -41.52 8.21
N GLY A 51 11.89 -42.60 7.59
CA GLY A 51 11.50 -43.01 6.24
C GLY A 51 10.09 -43.60 6.14
N GLY A 52 9.64 -43.73 4.89
CA GLY A 52 8.51 -44.59 4.54
C GLY A 52 7.76 -44.16 3.28
N GLY A 53 7.86 -45.00 2.24
CA GLY A 53 6.72 -45.35 1.39
C GLY A 53 6.55 -44.56 0.10
N GLY A 54 6.70 -45.27 -1.02
CA GLY A 54 6.51 -44.74 -2.35
C GLY A 54 5.05 -44.40 -2.69
N GLY A 55 4.94 -43.47 -3.63
CA GLY A 55 3.71 -43.07 -4.26
C GLY A 55 4.06 -41.95 -5.24
N SER A 56 4.39 -42.31 -6.48
CA SER A 56 4.39 -41.35 -7.59
C SER A 56 2.93 -40.99 -7.87
N SER A 57 2.33 -40.25 -6.96
CA SER A 57 1.13 -39.48 -7.22
C SER A 57 1.67 -38.15 -7.71
N SER A 58 1.43 -37.83 -8.98
CA SER A 58 1.58 -36.46 -9.46
C SER A 58 0.76 -35.59 -8.51
N GLU A 59 1.45 -34.93 -7.58
CA GLU A 59 0.79 -34.12 -6.55
C GLU A 59 0.13 -32.95 -7.28
N VAL A 60 -1.18 -33.06 -7.48
CA VAL A 60 -1.95 -32.05 -8.19
C VAL A 60 -1.84 -30.76 -7.41
N ALA A 61 -1.23 -29.74 -8.03
CA ALA A 61 -1.15 -28.41 -7.47
C ALA A 61 -2.51 -27.72 -7.59
N GLU A 62 -2.92 -27.05 -6.51
CA GLU A 62 -4.12 -26.24 -6.44
C GLU A 62 -3.72 -24.77 -6.37
N THR A 63 -4.34 -23.92 -7.20
CA THR A 63 -4.14 -22.48 -7.13
C THR A 63 -4.95 -21.89 -5.97
N VAL A 64 -4.28 -21.28 -5.00
CA VAL A 64 -4.90 -20.68 -3.82
C VAL A 64 -4.43 -19.23 -3.65
N ARG A 65 -5.32 -18.34 -3.18
CA ARG A 65 -4.99 -16.92 -2.98
C ARG A 65 -4.68 -16.62 -1.52
N CYS A 66 -3.57 -15.94 -1.29
CA CYS A 66 -3.18 -15.47 0.04
C CYS A 66 -4.25 -14.55 0.65
N ALA A 67 -4.67 -14.81 1.89
CA ALA A 67 -5.66 -14.00 2.61
C ALA A 67 -5.20 -12.55 2.89
N CYS A 68 -3.89 -12.30 2.90
CA CYS A 68 -3.34 -10.96 3.19
C CYS A 68 -3.19 -10.12 1.92
N CYS A 69 -2.53 -10.65 0.88
CA CYS A 69 -2.13 -9.88 -0.30
C CYS A 69 -2.83 -10.29 -1.59
N SER A 70 -3.71 -11.30 -1.57
CA SER A 70 -4.48 -11.84 -2.71
C SER A 70 -3.67 -12.43 -3.87
N VAL A 71 -2.34 -12.48 -3.74
CA VAL A 71 -1.43 -13.11 -4.70
C VAL A 71 -1.76 -14.61 -4.78
N PRO A 72 -2.00 -15.15 -5.99
CA PRO A 72 -2.22 -16.58 -6.18
C PRO A 72 -0.88 -17.34 -6.14
N GLU A 73 -0.90 -18.55 -5.56
CA GLU A 73 0.22 -19.50 -5.58
C GLU A 73 -0.32 -20.89 -5.89
N ASP A 74 0.43 -21.66 -6.67
CA ASP A 74 0.13 -23.06 -6.95
C ASP A 74 0.81 -23.92 -5.89
N CYS A 75 0.02 -24.66 -5.12
CA CYS A 75 0.49 -25.36 -3.93
C CYS A 75 -0.15 -26.73 -3.81
N THR A 76 0.56 -27.67 -3.21
CA THR A 76 0.04 -29.01 -2.95
C THR A 76 -0.97 -28.95 -1.80
N ALA A 77 -2.03 -29.76 -1.87
CA ALA A 77 -3.08 -29.77 -0.84
C ALA A 77 -2.52 -30.01 0.58
N ALA A 78 -1.49 -30.87 0.69
CA ALA A 78 -0.79 -31.14 1.94
C ALA A 78 -0.08 -29.89 2.50
N TYR A 79 0.56 -29.09 1.64
CA TYR A 79 1.20 -27.85 2.05
C TYR A 79 0.16 -26.81 2.49
N ILE A 80 -0.94 -26.66 1.73
CA ILE A 80 -2.05 -25.75 2.07
C ILE A 80 -2.60 -26.05 3.46
N ARG A 81 -2.85 -27.34 3.78
CA ARG A 81 -3.33 -27.76 5.11
C ARG A 81 -2.35 -27.37 6.24
N ARG A 82 -1.05 -27.60 6.06
CA ARG A 82 -0.04 -27.26 7.07
C ARG A 82 0.00 -25.76 7.35
N VAL A 83 0.00 -24.94 6.30
CA VAL A 83 0.00 -23.48 6.44
C VAL A 83 -1.28 -23.01 7.13
N ARG A 84 -2.46 -23.50 6.72
CA ARG A 84 -3.72 -23.16 7.39
C ARG A 84 -3.72 -23.51 8.87
N ALA A 85 -3.19 -24.68 9.25
CA ALA A 85 -3.08 -25.07 10.65
C ALA A 85 -2.17 -24.11 11.46
N ALA A 86 -1.09 -23.63 10.85
CA ALA A 86 -0.17 -22.67 11.48
C ALA A 86 -0.72 -21.23 11.55
N HIS A 87 -1.70 -20.86 10.72
CA HIS A 87 -2.18 -19.49 10.56
C HIS A 87 -3.69 -19.36 10.78
N CYS A 88 -4.21 -19.97 11.86
CA CYS A 88 -5.60 -19.84 12.29
C CYS A 88 -6.63 -20.17 11.19
N GLY A 89 -6.36 -21.21 10.39
CA GLY A 89 -7.22 -21.68 9.29
C GLY A 89 -7.04 -20.91 7.97
N SER A 90 -6.27 -19.83 7.96
CA SER A 90 -6.06 -18.99 6.78
C SER A 90 -4.86 -19.46 5.95
N TRP A 91 -5.02 -19.47 4.62
CA TRP A 91 -3.87 -19.63 3.74
C TRP A 91 -3.15 -18.29 3.58
N VAL A 92 -1.83 -18.32 3.76
CA VAL A 92 -0.93 -17.17 3.54
C VAL A 92 0.23 -17.61 2.65
N CYS A 93 0.64 -16.75 1.73
CA CYS A 93 1.81 -17.01 0.90
C CYS A 93 3.10 -17.01 1.73
N GLY A 94 4.18 -17.59 1.19
CA GLY A 94 5.47 -17.71 1.89
C GLY A 94 6.00 -16.39 2.45
N LEU A 95 5.86 -15.29 1.68
CA LEU A 95 6.30 -13.96 2.14
C LEU A 95 5.46 -13.39 3.28
N CYS A 96 4.13 -13.60 3.23
CA CYS A 96 3.24 -13.17 4.31
C CYS A 96 3.42 -14.04 5.56
N ALA A 97 3.71 -15.34 5.40
CA ALA A 97 4.00 -16.24 6.51
C ALA A 97 5.24 -15.76 7.30
N GLU A 98 6.31 -15.39 6.61
CA GLU A 98 7.50 -14.81 7.24
C GLU A 98 7.20 -13.49 7.97
N ALA A 99 6.42 -12.61 7.37
CA ALA A 99 6.04 -11.33 8.00
C ALA A 99 5.20 -11.54 9.28
N VAL A 100 4.26 -12.49 9.27
CA VAL A 100 3.49 -12.88 10.46
C VAL A 100 4.40 -13.50 11.52
N GLY A 101 5.34 -14.36 11.11
CA GLY A 101 6.34 -14.95 11.99
C GLY A 101 7.25 -13.91 12.65
N GLU A 102 7.71 -12.91 11.90
CA GLU A 102 8.49 -11.80 12.43
C GLU A 102 7.71 -10.97 13.45
N ARG A 103 6.42 -10.68 13.18
CA ARG A 103 5.57 -9.99 14.16
C ARG A 103 5.43 -10.81 15.45
N LEU A 104 5.27 -12.13 15.35
CA LEU A 104 5.20 -12.99 16.52
C LEU A 104 6.52 -13.04 17.31
N ARG A 105 7.68 -13.01 16.63
CA ARG A 105 8.98 -12.92 17.31
C ARG A 105 9.17 -11.61 18.06
N ARG A 106 8.67 -10.49 17.50
CA ARG A 106 8.72 -9.17 18.15
C ARG A 106 7.74 -9.02 19.30
N GLU A 107 6.56 -9.63 19.18
CA GLU A 107 5.50 -9.60 20.19
C GLU A 107 4.92 -10.99 20.47
N PRO A 108 5.65 -11.86 21.20
CA PRO A 108 5.23 -13.24 21.43
C PRO A 108 3.88 -13.37 22.13
N GLY A 109 3.52 -12.40 22.98
CA GLY A 109 2.28 -12.40 23.76
C GLY A 109 1.00 -12.10 22.97
N ALA A 110 1.09 -11.55 21.75
CA ALA A 110 -0.09 -11.17 20.96
C ALA A 110 -0.78 -12.38 20.29
N GLY A 111 -0.03 -13.49 20.09
CA GLY A 111 -0.49 -14.69 19.42
C GLY A 111 -0.64 -14.56 17.90
N VAL A 112 -0.72 -15.72 17.22
CA VAL A 112 -0.75 -15.81 15.75
C VAL A 112 -1.92 -15.05 15.13
N ALA A 113 -3.11 -15.13 15.74
CA ALA A 113 -4.31 -14.49 15.21
C ALA A 113 -4.17 -12.95 15.17
N ALA A 114 -3.57 -12.35 16.20
CA ALA A 114 -3.35 -10.90 16.23
C ALA A 114 -2.26 -10.49 15.23
N ALA A 115 -1.16 -11.25 15.15
CA ALA A 115 -0.10 -11.01 14.18
C ALA A 115 -0.62 -11.09 12.73
N LEU A 116 -1.46 -12.10 12.43
CA LEU A 116 -2.11 -12.24 11.13
C LEU A 116 -3.03 -11.05 10.82
N ARG A 117 -3.94 -10.68 11.74
CA ARG A 117 -4.83 -9.51 11.53
C ARG A 117 -4.06 -8.22 11.29
N TRP A 118 -2.99 -8.00 12.05
CA TRP A 118 -2.13 -6.83 11.87
C TRP A 118 -1.51 -6.84 10.47
N HIS A 119 -0.95 -7.97 10.02
CA HIS A 119 -0.34 -8.04 8.70
C HIS A 119 -1.36 -7.92 7.56
N THR A 120 -2.57 -8.49 7.72
CA THR A 120 -3.67 -8.30 6.76
C THR A 120 -4.02 -6.82 6.61
N ALA A 121 -4.09 -6.06 7.71
CA ALA A 121 -4.33 -4.63 7.65
C ALA A 121 -3.20 -3.89 6.90
N VAL A 122 -1.94 -4.22 7.18
CA VAL A 122 -0.78 -3.66 6.45
C VAL A 122 -0.86 -3.95 4.95
N CYS A 123 -1.16 -5.19 4.56
CA CYS A 123 -1.29 -5.56 3.15
C CYS A 123 -2.46 -4.84 2.47
N ARG A 124 -3.61 -4.71 3.16
CA ARG A 124 -4.76 -3.97 2.65
C ARG A 124 -4.41 -2.51 2.41
N ASP A 125 -3.78 -1.87 3.39
CA ASP A 125 -3.42 -0.44 3.29
C ASP A 125 -2.38 -0.24 2.19
N PHE A 126 -1.37 -1.11 2.10
CA PHE A 126 -0.37 -1.09 1.01
C PHE A 126 -1.02 -1.26 -0.37
N ASN A 127 -1.96 -2.19 -0.49
CA ASN A 127 -2.66 -2.44 -1.74
C ASN A 127 -3.56 -1.26 -2.11
N ALA A 128 -4.23 -0.63 -1.15
CA ALA A 128 -5.13 0.51 -1.37
C ALA A 128 -4.40 1.85 -1.58
N THR A 129 -3.12 1.96 -1.20
CA THR A 129 -2.37 3.22 -1.29
C THR A 129 -1.16 3.07 -2.21
N THR A 130 -0.12 2.40 -1.75
CA THR A 130 1.18 2.32 -2.42
C THR A 130 1.12 1.55 -3.74
N ARG A 131 0.37 0.44 -3.83
CA ARG A 131 0.23 -0.26 -5.13
C ARG A 131 -0.63 0.53 -6.11
N LEU A 132 -1.75 1.10 -5.66
CA LEU A 132 -2.64 1.86 -6.56
C LEU A 132 -1.94 3.11 -7.11
N ASN A 133 -1.21 3.85 -6.28
CA ASN A 133 -0.53 5.05 -6.72
C ASN A 133 0.77 5.31 -5.93
N PRO A 134 1.90 4.71 -6.35
CA PRO A 134 3.15 4.80 -5.59
C PRO A 134 3.70 6.24 -5.52
N LYS A 135 3.45 7.06 -6.56
CA LYS A 135 3.87 8.47 -6.57
C LYS A 135 3.10 9.31 -5.54
N LEU A 136 1.78 9.14 -5.45
CA LEU A 136 0.97 9.82 -4.43
C LEU A 136 1.30 9.31 -3.02
N SER A 137 1.53 8.01 -2.85
CA SER A 137 1.97 7.42 -1.57
C SER A 137 3.31 8.03 -1.11
N LEU A 138 4.27 8.18 -2.02
CA LEU A 138 5.54 8.85 -1.74
C LEU A 138 5.34 10.32 -1.37
N ALA A 139 4.56 11.08 -2.15
CA ALA A 139 4.28 12.48 -1.86
C ALA A 139 3.57 12.68 -0.51
N GLY A 140 2.63 11.78 -0.16
CA GLY A 140 2.00 11.72 1.15
C GLY A 140 3.01 11.47 2.27
N SER A 141 3.91 10.50 2.07
CA SER A 141 4.97 10.19 3.03
C SER A 141 5.90 11.39 3.26
N MET A 142 6.31 12.09 2.19
CA MET A 142 7.11 13.32 2.28
C MET A 142 6.38 14.43 3.04
N ARG A 143 5.08 14.59 2.79
CA ARG A 143 4.23 15.54 3.53
C ARG A 143 4.18 15.21 5.02
N ASP A 144 4.03 13.94 5.37
CA ASP A 144 3.96 13.51 6.77
C ASP A 144 5.28 13.69 7.50
N ILE A 145 6.41 13.50 6.81
CA ILE A 145 7.74 13.79 7.34
C ILE A 145 7.89 15.30 7.63
N ALA A 146 7.52 16.15 6.68
CA ALA A 146 7.56 17.61 6.86
C ALA A 146 6.68 18.06 8.03
N ARG A 147 5.44 17.54 8.12
CA ARG A 147 4.50 17.83 9.23
C ARG A 147 5.05 17.41 10.58
N ARG A 148 5.55 16.17 10.69
CA ARG A 148 6.16 15.67 11.94
C ARG A 148 7.39 16.50 12.34
N SER A 149 8.19 16.92 11.38
CA SER A 149 9.38 17.76 11.63
C SER A 149 9.01 19.15 12.12
N PHE A 150 7.97 19.77 11.55
CA PHE A 150 7.46 21.07 12.01
C PHE A 150 6.89 20.99 13.43
N ASN A 151 6.04 19.98 13.69
CA ASN A 151 5.43 19.80 15.02
C ASN A 151 6.49 19.55 16.11
N ARG A 152 7.53 18.76 15.83
CA ARG A 152 8.64 18.55 16.78
C ARG A 152 9.33 19.87 17.15
N ARG A 153 9.58 20.75 16.18
CA ARG A 153 10.19 22.07 16.46
C ARG A 153 9.26 22.96 17.27
N ALA A 154 7.97 22.99 16.95
CA ALA A 154 6.98 23.78 17.70
C ALA A 154 6.80 23.29 19.14
N SER A 155 6.91 21.98 19.41
CA SER A 155 6.84 21.42 20.76
C SER A 155 8.13 21.61 21.58
N LEU A 156 9.27 21.86 20.92
CA LEU A 156 10.57 22.05 21.56
C LEU A 156 10.94 23.54 21.74
N SER A 157 10.19 24.46 21.15
CA SER A 157 10.31 25.88 21.46
C SER A 157 9.57 26.16 22.78
N PRO A 158 10.26 26.53 23.88
CA PRO A 158 9.58 27.31 24.91
C PRO A 158 9.05 28.56 24.22
N ALA A 159 7.84 28.99 24.57
CA ALA A 159 7.25 30.22 24.06
C ALA A 159 8.09 31.43 24.49
N THR A 160 9.19 31.68 23.81
CA THR A 160 9.82 32.99 23.71
C THR A 160 9.68 33.40 22.26
N THR A 161 8.63 34.17 22.01
CA THR A 161 8.51 35.02 20.84
C THR A 161 9.76 35.89 20.73
N CYS A 162 10.76 35.42 19.99
CA CYS A 162 11.87 36.27 19.52
C CYS A 162 11.41 37.28 18.46
N HIS A 163 10.11 37.30 18.14
CA HIS A 163 9.50 38.16 17.15
C HIS A 163 9.16 39.57 17.67
N ASP A 164 9.27 39.82 18.99
CA ASP A 164 9.00 41.16 19.54
C ASP A 164 10.23 42.10 19.48
N GLU A 165 11.45 41.57 19.60
CA GLU A 165 12.67 42.41 19.59
C GLU A 165 13.15 42.78 18.17
N LEU A 166 12.68 42.10 17.11
CA LEU A 166 13.05 42.41 15.72
C LEU A 166 12.01 43.24 14.96
N ARG A 167 10.93 43.69 15.63
CA ARG A 167 9.94 44.59 15.02
C ARG A 167 10.21 46.07 15.33
N ALA A 168 11.03 46.35 16.34
CA ALA A 168 11.42 47.72 16.70
C ALA A 168 12.61 48.25 15.88
N SER A 169 13.28 47.41 15.07
CA SER A 169 14.42 47.87 14.29
C SER A 169 14.52 47.09 12.98
N LYS A 170 14.54 47.84 11.87
CA LYS A 170 14.89 47.45 10.50
C LYS A 170 13.70 47.14 9.57
N THR A 171 13.26 48.21 8.91
CA THR A 171 12.68 48.18 7.56
C THR A 171 13.52 47.25 6.66
N MET A 172 12.94 46.11 6.25
CA MET A 172 13.55 45.25 5.23
C MET A 172 13.02 45.66 3.84
N GLU A 173 13.89 46.27 3.03
CA GLU A 173 13.65 46.47 1.61
C GLU A 173 13.59 45.13 0.87
N ARG A 174 12.63 45.01 -0.06
CA ARG A 174 12.40 43.82 -0.88
C ARG A 174 13.47 43.72 -1.97
N THR A 175 14.28 42.67 -1.95
CA THR A 175 15.20 42.36 -3.06
C THR A 175 14.44 41.70 -4.20
N VAL A 176 14.22 42.46 -5.27
CA VAL A 176 13.66 41.96 -6.54
C VAL A 176 14.79 41.30 -7.35
N SER A 177 14.98 40.00 -7.17
CA SER A 177 15.82 39.19 -8.06
C SER A 177 14.93 38.27 -8.88
N CYS A 178 15.11 38.31 -10.20
CA CYS A 178 14.44 37.58 -11.29
C CYS A 178 13.40 38.42 -12.07
N GLN A 179 13.89 39.19 -13.04
CA GLN A 179 13.08 39.76 -14.12
C GLN A 179 12.64 38.67 -15.11
N PRO A 180 11.36 38.61 -15.52
CA PRO A 180 10.95 37.80 -16.66
C PRO A 180 11.30 38.54 -17.95
N ARG A 181 12.25 37.99 -18.72
CA ARG A 181 12.41 38.36 -20.13
C ARG A 181 11.21 37.82 -20.90
N PHE A 182 10.23 38.68 -21.16
CA PHE A 182 9.30 38.49 -22.26
C PHE A 182 10.03 38.84 -23.56
N LEU A 183 10.22 37.85 -24.43
CA LEU A 183 10.57 38.09 -25.83
C LEU A 183 9.28 38.10 -26.64
N ALA A 184 9.14 39.17 -27.43
CA ALA A 184 8.17 39.33 -28.50
C ALA A 184 8.60 38.54 -29.75
#